data_AF-A0A8V0ZXK0-F1
#
_entry.id   AF-A0A8V0ZXK0-F1
#
_cell.length_a   1.000
_cell.length_b   1.000
_cell.length_c   1.000
_cell.angle_alpha   90.00
_cell.angle_beta   90.00
_cell.angle_gamma   90.00
#
_symmetry.space_group_name_H-M   'P 1'
#
loop_
_entity.id
_entity.type
_entity.pdbx_description
1 polymer ?
#
loop_
_entity_poly.entity_id
_entity_poly.type
_entity_poly.pdbx_seq_one_letter_code
_entity_poly.pdbx_strand_id
1 'polypeptide(L)'
;MADGPAPKRRREEAEAAPGPAAPFPLGSVRLRRLLRDSAREKAAFVHGQVVGPAGEETDAVLILEKTPFQEEKIEELLRTHTRLELQMRNDIYSTYRLYPPPALSEIKATVVYPATEKHLQKYLRQEVHLIRETWEDYKNITLPFIQSQSFSIQWVYNILEKKAEADRIVHENPDPCNGFVLVPDLKWNQNQLEDLYLIALIHRRDVKSLRDLTAEHLPLLRNILQEGKEAITKRFGVPGSQLRIYLHYQPSYYHLHVHFTALGYDAPGISAERAHLLEDVIDNLLLDAQYYQKRALTFALRADEPLLKKFQEAGRV
;
A
#
# COMPACT_ATOMS: atom_id res chain seq x y z
N MET A 1 19.16 21.22 -65.98
CA MET A 1 18.02 20.71 -65.19
C MET A 1 18.52 20.39 -63.80
N ALA A 2 18.22 21.25 -62.82
CA ALA A 2 18.18 20.94 -61.39
C ALA A 2 17.75 22.23 -60.67
N ASP A 3 16.58 22.18 -60.05
CA ASP A 3 15.86 23.28 -59.42
C ASP A 3 16.56 23.89 -58.20
N GLY A 4 16.44 25.21 -58.07
CA GLY A 4 16.64 25.97 -56.84
C GLY A 4 15.36 26.06 -55.99
N PRO A 5 15.43 26.60 -54.76
CA PRO A 5 14.44 26.35 -53.72
C PRO A 5 13.22 27.28 -53.82
N ALA A 6 12.02 26.73 -53.58
CA ALA A 6 10.77 27.47 -53.41
C ALA A 6 10.47 27.76 -51.92
N PRO A 7 9.81 28.89 -51.58
CA PRO A 7 9.59 29.32 -50.20
C PRO A 7 8.25 28.86 -49.59
N LYS A 8 8.30 28.71 -48.26
CA LYS A 8 7.26 28.74 -47.20
C LYS A 8 5.77 28.59 -47.59
N ARG A 9 5.13 27.57 -47.02
CA ARG A 9 3.74 27.66 -46.51
C ARG A 9 3.73 27.42 -45.00
N ARG A 10 3.16 28.40 -44.27
CA ARG A 10 2.86 28.37 -42.84
C ARG A 10 2.04 27.13 -42.50
N ARG A 11 2.51 26.34 -41.52
CA ARG A 11 1.66 25.47 -40.71
C ARG A 11 1.04 26.34 -39.62
N GLU A 12 -0.24 26.65 -39.75
CA GLU A 12 -1.11 27.07 -38.66
C GLU A 12 -2.31 26.14 -38.66
N GLU A 13 -2.22 25.07 -37.88
CA GLU A 13 -3.38 24.47 -37.25
C GLU A 13 -2.94 24.22 -35.81
N ALA A 14 -3.23 25.21 -34.96
CA ALA A 14 -3.18 25.06 -33.52
C ALA A 14 -4.30 24.09 -33.14
N GLU A 15 -3.96 22.92 -32.61
CA GLU A 15 -4.92 22.09 -31.89
C GLU A 15 -5.46 22.90 -30.71
N ALA A 16 -6.72 23.31 -30.82
CA ALA A 16 -7.44 23.94 -29.74
C ALA A 16 -7.52 22.95 -28.58
N ALA A 17 -7.01 23.36 -27.42
CA ALA A 17 -7.24 22.63 -26.17
C ALA A 17 -8.76 22.45 -25.97
N PRO A 18 -9.23 21.23 -25.64
CA PRO A 18 -10.65 21.01 -25.43
C PRO A 18 -11.12 21.91 -24.28
N GLY A 19 -12.18 22.69 -24.53
CA GLY A 19 -12.81 23.52 -23.51
C GLY A 19 -13.32 22.69 -22.33
N PRO A 20 -13.66 23.32 -21.19
CA PRO A 20 -14.09 22.62 -20.00
C PRO A 20 -15.34 21.78 -20.33
N ALA A 21 -15.21 20.46 -20.19
CA ALA A 21 -16.32 19.53 -20.34
C ALA A 21 -17.43 19.90 -19.35
N ALA A 22 -18.69 19.76 -19.78
CA ALA A 22 -19.84 19.97 -18.91
C ALA A 22 -19.70 19.08 -17.64
N PRO A 23 -20.08 19.58 -16.46
CA PRO A 23 -19.93 18.84 -15.21
C PRO A 23 -20.78 17.57 -15.25
N PHE A 24 -20.21 16.47 -14.71
CA PHE A 24 -20.89 15.19 -14.64
C PHE A 24 -22.21 15.30 -13.85
N PRO A 25 -23.35 14.79 -14.39
CA PRO A 25 -24.65 14.96 -13.77
C PRO A 25 -24.84 14.03 -12.56
N LEU A 26 -24.25 14.38 -11.42
CA LEU A 26 -24.33 13.61 -10.17
C LEU A 26 -25.77 13.25 -9.76
N GLY A 27 -26.72 14.16 -9.97
CA GLY A 27 -28.13 13.97 -9.61
C GLY A 27 -28.86 12.92 -10.46
N SER A 28 -28.33 12.53 -11.62
CA SER A 28 -28.93 11.49 -12.47
C SER A 28 -28.38 10.09 -12.20
N VAL A 29 -27.46 9.94 -11.25
CA VAL A 29 -26.88 8.63 -10.92
C VAL A 29 -27.88 7.81 -10.10
N ARG A 30 -28.26 6.65 -10.63
CA ARG A 30 -28.99 5.63 -9.88
C ARG A 30 -28.00 4.76 -9.10
N LEU A 31 -28.11 4.75 -7.77
CA LEU A 31 -27.33 3.85 -6.92
C LEU A 31 -27.65 2.38 -7.26
N ARG A 32 -26.61 1.58 -7.53
CA ARG A 32 -26.73 0.12 -7.67
C ARG A 32 -26.30 -0.59 -6.39
N ARG A 33 -25.10 -0.29 -5.88
CA ARG A 33 -24.61 -0.82 -4.60
C ARG A 33 -23.48 0.01 -4.03
N LEU A 34 -23.27 -0.12 -2.73
CA LEU A 34 -22.04 0.32 -2.07
C LEU A 34 -20.94 -0.71 -2.35
N LEU A 35 -19.85 -0.29 -2.98
CA LEU A 35 -18.70 -1.15 -3.26
C LEU A 35 -17.84 -1.32 -2.00
N ARG A 36 -17.51 -0.23 -1.31
CA ARG A 36 -16.68 -0.20 -0.10
C ARG A 36 -17.05 0.98 0.78
N ASP A 37 -16.97 0.79 2.08
CA ASP A 37 -17.03 1.86 3.08
C ASP A 37 -15.81 1.74 3.99
N SER A 38 -15.15 2.87 4.24
CA SER A 38 -13.98 2.97 5.10
C SER A 38 -14.25 3.95 6.23
N ALA A 39 -14.60 3.42 7.39
CA ALA A 39 -14.76 4.21 8.61
C ALA A 39 -13.45 4.89 9.06
N ARG A 40 -12.28 4.36 8.67
CA ARG A 40 -10.97 4.98 8.94
C ARG A 40 -10.73 6.18 8.04
N GLU A 41 -10.86 6.00 6.71
CA GLU A 41 -10.66 7.06 5.71
C GLU A 41 -11.82 8.05 5.64
N LYS A 42 -12.96 7.74 6.29
CA LYS A 42 -14.21 8.50 6.19
C LYS A 42 -14.67 8.62 4.72
N ALA A 43 -14.56 7.51 3.99
CA ALA A 43 -14.83 7.47 2.55
C ALA A 43 -15.79 6.32 2.16
N ALA A 44 -16.65 6.59 1.17
CA ALA A 44 -17.57 5.63 0.57
C ALA A 44 -17.30 5.50 -0.93
N PHE A 45 -17.34 4.27 -1.43
CA PHE A 45 -17.12 3.90 -2.82
C PHE A 45 -18.41 3.27 -3.34
N VAL A 46 -18.98 3.87 -4.37
CA VAL A 46 -20.34 3.62 -4.80
C VAL A 46 -20.35 3.19 -6.25
N HIS A 47 -21.05 2.10 -6.54
CA HIS A 47 -21.42 1.73 -7.90
C HIS A 47 -22.75 2.40 -8.23
N GLY A 48 -22.70 3.34 -9.16
CA GLY A 48 -23.87 3.99 -9.73
C GLY A 48 -24.04 3.64 -11.20
N GLN A 49 -25.20 3.98 -11.74
CA GLN A 49 -25.47 3.91 -13.18
C GLN A 49 -26.12 5.19 -13.67
N VAL A 50 -25.74 5.62 -14.86
CA VAL A 50 -26.31 6.76 -15.56
C VAL A 50 -27.05 6.22 -16.79
N VAL A 51 -28.30 6.66 -16.96
CA VAL A 51 -29.09 6.37 -18.16
C VAL A 51 -28.81 7.45 -19.18
N GLY A 52 -28.26 7.06 -20.33
CA GLY A 52 -28.01 7.96 -21.45
C GLY A 52 -29.30 8.38 -22.17
N PRO A 53 -29.24 9.36 -23.08
CA PRO A 53 -30.40 9.88 -23.80
C PRO A 53 -31.13 8.81 -24.63
N ALA A 54 -30.42 7.80 -25.13
CA ALA A 54 -30.98 6.68 -25.88
C ALA A 54 -31.32 5.46 -24.99
N GLY A 55 -31.29 5.63 -23.66
CA GLY A 55 -31.66 4.60 -22.70
C GLY A 55 -30.52 3.65 -22.31
N GLU A 56 -29.29 3.84 -22.83
CA GLU A 56 -28.16 3.02 -22.40
C GLU A 56 -27.84 3.22 -20.90
N GLU A 57 -27.80 2.13 -20.15
CA GLU A 57 -27.30 2.15 -18.78
C GLU A 57 -25.77 2.02 -18.81
N THR A 58 -25.08 3.07 -18.36
CA THR A 58 -23.62 3.10 -18.29
C THR A 58 -23.18 3.16 -16.84
N ASP A 59 -22.28 2.26 -16.45
CA ASP A 59 -21.78 2.20 -15.08
C ASP A 59 -20.90 3.41 -14.73
N ALA A 60 -20.96 3.81 -13.46
CA ALA A 60 -20.12 4.83 -12.86
C ALA A 60 -19.63 4.36 -11.50
N VAL A 61 -18.42 4.76 -11.12
CA VAL A 61 -17.95 4.68 -9.72
C VAL A 61 -17.88 6.08 -9.14
N LEU A 62 -18.50 6.27 -7.98
CA LEU A 62 -18.37 7.49 -7.19
C LEU A 62 -17.58 7.22 -5.93
N ILE A 63 -16.62 8.08 -5.62
CA ILE A 63 -15.84 8.03 -4.39
C ILE A 63 -16.13 9.31 -3.63
N LEU A 64 -16.74 9.18 -2.46
CA LEU A 64 -17.15 10.28 -1.59
C LEU A 64 -16.30 10.26 -0.33
N GLU A 65 -15.50 11.29 -0.10
CA GLU A 65 -14.51 11.34 0.97
C GLU A 65 -14.70 12.61 1.80
N LYS A 66 -14.71 12.48 3.14
CA LYS A 66 -14.68 13.66 4.01
C LYS A 66 -13.33 14.37 3.87
N THR A 67 -13.35 15.70 3.78
CA THR A 67 -12.12 16.47 3.73
C THR A 67 -11.46 16.54 5.11
N PRO A 68 -10.11 16.54 5.19
CA PRO A 68 -9.40 16.83 6.43
C PRO A 68 -9.76 18.22 6.98
N PHE A 69 -9.61 18.40 8.29
CA PHE A 69 -9.69 19.73 8.89
C PHE A 69 -8.50 20.60 8.46
N GLN A 70 -8.76 21.89 8.29
CA GLN A 70 -7.73 22.93 8.07
C GLN A 70 -7.62 23.73 9.36
N GLU A 71 -6.41 23.89 9.88
CA GLU A 71 -6.15 24.53 11.17
C GLU A 71 -6.76 25.94 11.22
N GLU A 72 -6.63 26.70 10.14
CA GLU A 72 -7.11 28.08 10.01
C GLU A 72 -8.65 28.19 10.08
N LYS A 73 -9.37 27.10 9.80
CA LYS A 73 -10.85 27.06 9.79
C LYS A 73 -11.44 26.49 11.08
N ILE A 74 -10.62 25.97 12.00
CA ILE A 74 -11.11 25.38 13.25
C ILE A 74 -11.81 26.44 14.11
N GLU A 75 -11.23 27.64 14.23
CA GLU A 75 -11.81 28.70 15.04
C GLU A 75 -13.18 29.16 14.48
N GLU A 76 -13.29 29.25 13.16
CA GLU A 76 -14.56 29.54 12.47
C GLU A 76 -15.59 28.44 12.74
N LEU A 77 -15.21 27.16 12.60
CA LEU A 77 -16.09 26.01 12.87
C LEU A 77 -16.64 26.05 14.31
N LEU A 78 -15.77 26.29 15.29
CA LEU A 78 -16.15 26.32 16.70
C LEU A 78 -17.12 27.46 17.02
N ARG A 79 -17.07 28.58 16.29
CA ARG A 79 -17.97 29.73 16.50
C ARG A 79 -19.26 29.67 15.71
N THR A 80 -19.22 29.09 14.50
CA THR A 80 -20.30 29.20 13.50
C THR A 80 -21.05 27.90 13.25
N HIS A 81 -20.77 26.85 14.02
CA HIS A 81 -21.51 25.59 13.93
C HIS A 81 -23.02 25.82 14.12
N THR A 82 -23.80 25.05 13.38
CA THR A 82 -25.26 25.23 13.32
C THR A 82 -25.97 24.59 14.51
N ARG A 83 -25.38 23.51 15.05
CA ARG A 83 -25.94 22.74 16.16
C ARG A 83 -24.83 21.95 16.85
N LEU A 84 -24.96 21.83 18.17
CA LEU A 84 -24.07 21.03 19.01
C LEU A 84 -24.92 20.22 19.97
N GLU A 85 -24.80 18.89 19.95
CA GLU A 85 -25.59 18.00 20.79
C GLU A 85 -24.71 17.11 21.64
N LEU A 86 -24.92 17.16 22.96
CA LEU A 86 -24.22 16.28 23.89
C LEU A 86 -24.65 14.83 23.64
N GLN A 87 -23.68 13.95 23.40
CA GLN A 87 -23.91 12.50 23.33
C GLN A 87 -23.63 11.80 24.65
N MET A 88 -22.53 12.19 25.30
CA MET A 88 -22.06 11.54 26.53
C MET A 88 -21.22 12.54 27.32
N ARG A 89 -21.33 12.47 28.65
CA ARG A 89 -20.45 13.19 29.58
C ARG A 89 -20.03 12.27 30.71
N ASN A 90 -18.74 12.28 31.03
CA ASN A 90 -18.17 11.64 32.21
C ASN A 90 -17.06 12.54 32.76
N ASP A 91 -17.29 13.11 33.95
CA ASP A 91 -16.40 14.08 34.60
C ASP A 91 -16.04 15.26 33.66
N ILE A 92 -14.76 15.40 33.28
CA ILE A 92 -14.25 16.43 32.37
C ILE A 92 -14.35 16.04 30.89
N TYR A 93 -14.69 14.78 30.57
CA TYR A 93 -14.81 14.30 29.19
C TYR A 93 -16.25 14.42 28.71
N SER A 94 -16.45 15.03 27.55
CA SER A 94 -17.76 15.08 26.88
C SER A 94 -17.62 14.95 25.37
N THR A 95 -18.50 14.16 24.78
CA THR A 95 -18.55 13.91 23.33
C THR A 95 -19.81 14.53 22.76
N TYR A 96 -19.68 15.24 21.65
CA TYR A 96 -20.79 15.94 20.99
C TYR A 96 -20.95 15.50 19.53
N ARG A 97 -22.18 15.62 19.01
CA ARG A 97 -22.42 15.74 17.56
C ARG A 97 -22.37 17.22 17.20
N LEU A 98 -21.35 17.60 16.45
CA LEU A 98 -21.20 18.95 15.91
C LEU A 98 -21.68 18.98 14.46
N TYR A 99 -22.52 19.95 14.14
CA TYR A 99 -23.07 20.15 12.80
C TYR A 99 -22.40 21.40 12.17
N PRO A 100 -21.46 21.22 11.21
CA PRO A 100 -20.76 22.34 10.60
C PRO A 100 -21.70 23.22 9.75
N PRO A 101 -21.33 24.47 9.48
CA PRO A 101 -21.98 25.24 8.41
C PRO A 101 -21.71 24.59 7.03
N PRO A 102 -22.55 24.86 6.00
CA PRO A 102 -22.38 24.27 4.67
C PRO A 102 -20.99 24.51 4.04
N ALA A 103 -20.40 25.68 4.26
CA ALA A 103 -19.07 26.04 3.75
C ALA A 103 -17.93 25.17 4.32
N LEU A 104 -18.15 24.52 5.47
CA LEU A 104 -17.21 23.63 6.14
C LEU A 104 -17.65 22.16 6.11
N SER A 105 -18.67 21.84 5.30
CA SER A 105 -19.25 20.50 5.16
C SER A 105 -18.93 19.85 3.82
N GLU A 106 -17.84 20.28 3.17
CA GLU A 106 -17.43 19.78 1.86
C GLU A 106 -17.19 18.27 1.89
N ILE A 107 -17.63 17.60 0.84
CA ILE A 107 -17.32 16.20 0.57
C ILE A 107 -16.65 16.17 -0.80
N LYS A 108 -15.42 15.67 -0.83
CA LYS A 108 -14.71 15.45 -2.08
C LYS A 108 -15.39 14.31 -2.84
N ALA A 109 -15.85 14.59 -4.05
CA ALA A 109 -16.47 13.61 -4.94
C ALA A 109 -15.58 13.35 -6.15
N THR A 110 -15.13 12.11 -6.32
CA THR A 110 -14.43 11.64 -7.53
C THR A 110 -15.33 10.73 -8.33
N VAL A 111 -15.40 10.94 -9.65
CA VAL A 111 -16.25 10.15 -10.55
C VAL A 111 -15.38 9.42 -11.57
N VAL A 112 -15.61 8.12 -11.73
CA VAL A 112 -15.08 7.31 -12.83
C VAL A 112 -16.26 6.97 -13.74
N TYR A 113 -16.26 7.50 -14.96
CA TYR A 113 -17.33 7.29 -15.93
C TYR A 113 -16.77 7.38 -17.37
N PRO A 114 -17.09 6.43 -18.27
CA PRO A 114 -17.77 5.17 -18.00
C PRO A 114 -16.88 4.22 -17.16
N ALA A 115 -17.44 3.60 -16.13
CA ALA A 115 -16.74 2.60 -15.34
C ALA A 115 -16.78 1.24 -16.04
N THR A 116 -15.64 0.54 -16.05
CA THR A 116 -15.54 -0.83 -16.55
C THR A 116 -15.64 -1.82 -15.39
N GLU A 117 -15.86 -3.12 -15.69
CA GLU A 117 -15.83 -4.17 -14.65
C GLU A 117 -14.55 -4.16 -13.81
N LYS A 118 -13.38 -3.91 -14.43
CA LYS A 118 -12.10 -3.75 -13.71
C LYS A 118 -12.14 -2.63 -12.66
N HIS A 119 -12.82 -1.52 -12.92
CA HIS A 119 -12.98 -0.43 -11.96
C HIS A 119 -13.90 -0.85 -10.81
N LEU A 120 -15.00 -1.55 -11.11
CA LEU A 120 -15.92 -2.06 -10.09
C LEU A 120 -15.20 -3.02 -9.15
N GLN A 121 -14.46 -4.00 -9.69
CA GLN A 121 -13.70 -4.98 -8.90
C GLN A 121 -12.60 -4.33 -8.07
N LYS A 122 -11.92 -3.29 -8.59
CA LYS A 122 -10.89 -2.54 -7.85
C LYS A 122 -11.42 -1.92 -6.55
N TYR A 123 -12.64 -1.37 -6.58
CA TYR A 123 -13.22 -0.66 -5.42
C TYR A 123 -14.18 -1.52 -4.60
N LEU A 124 -14.54 -2.72 -5.07
CA LEU A 124 -15.35 -3.67 -4.32
C LEU A 124 -14.59 -4.12 -3.07
N ARG A 125 -15.24 -4.02 -1.91
CA ARG A 125 -14.75 -4.53 -0.64
C ARG A 125 -14.59 -6.04 -0.77
N GLN A 126 -13.37 -6.51 -0.62
CA GLN A 126 -13.07 -7.92 -0.47
C GLN A 126 -13.20 -8.27 1.02
N GLU A 127 -13.89 -9.37 1.32
CA GLU A 127 -13.82 -9.96 2.65
C GLU A 127 -12.39 -10.41 2.92
N VAL A 128 -11.96 -10.29 4.17
CA VAL A 128 -10.60 -10.64 4.60
C VAL A 128 -10.71 -11.65 5.72
N HIS A 129 -9.99 -12.76 5.58
CA HIS A 129 -9.97 -13.85 6.53
C HIS A 129 -8.59 -13.93 7.18
N LEU A 130 -8.57 -14.08 8.51
CA LEU A 130 -7.35 -14.40 9.23
C LEU A 130 -7.09 -15.90 9.16
N ILE A 131 -5.90 -16.25 8.69
CA ILE A 131 -5.38 -17.61 8.64
C ILE A 131 -4.33 -17.75 9.71
N ARG A 132 -4.41 -18.83 10.49
CA ARG A 132 -3.35 -19.22 11.44
C ARG A 132 -2.67 -20.48 10.92
N GLU A 133 -1.62 -20.28 10.13
CA GLU A 133 -0.90 -21.34 9.42
C GLU A 133 0.13 -22.01 10.33
N THR A 134 0.01 -23.33 10.51
CA THR A 134 1.04 -24.16 11.15
C THR A 134 2.19 -24.48 10.20
N TRP A 135 3.28 -25.05 10.70
CA TRP A 135 4.37 -25.51 9.82
C TRP A 135 3.92 -26.61 8.86
N GLU A 136 3.04 -27.51 9.31
CA GLU A 136 2.42 -28.53 8.48
C GLU A 136 1.59 -27.90 7.36
N ASP A 137 0.81 -26.86 7.66
CA ASP A 137 0.03 -26.14 6.66
C ASP A 137 0.94 -25.43 5.65
N TYR A 138 2.03 -24.80 6.12
CA TYR A 138 3.02 -24.21 5.21
C TYR A 138 3.56 -25.26 4.24
N LYS A 139 4.04 -26.41 4.73
CA LYS A 139 4.63 -27.46 3.89
C LYS A 139 3.64 -28.07 2.91
N ASN A 140 2.38 -28.24 3.32
CA ASN A 140 1.40 -29.01 2.57
C ASN A 140 0.47 -28.15 1.70
N ILE A 141 0.34 -26.85 2.00
CA ILE A 141 -0.61 -25.95 1.34
C ILE A 141 0.15 -24.79 0.70
N THR A 142 0.83 -23.98 1.51
CA THR A 142 1.40 -22.70 1.07
C THR A 142 2.64 -22.87 0.22
N LEU A 143 3.61 -23.71 0.62
CA LEU A 143 4.82 -23.95 -0.14
C LEU A 143 4.53 -24.56 -1.52
N PRO A 144 3.67 -25.60 -1.66
CA PRO A 144 3.24 -26.09 -2.97
C PRO A 144 2.54 -25.01 -3.79
N PHE A 145 1.71 -24.17 -3.16
CA PHE A 145 1.09 -23.04 -3.84
C PHE A 145 2.16 -22.08 -4.38
N ILE A 146 3.11 -21.64 -3.56
CA ILE A 146 4.20 -20.74 -3.97
C ILE A 146 4.98 -21.34 -5.15
N GLN A 147 5.33 -22.63 -5.08
CA GLN A 147 6.08 -23.31 -6.13
C GLN A 147 5.28 -23.47 -7.43
N SER A 148 3.95 -23.59 -7.34
CA SER A 148 3.07 -23.64 -8.52
C SER A 148 2.90 -22.28 -9.21
N GLN A 149 3.14 -21.19 -8.49
CA GLN A 149 3.00 -19.84 -9.02
C GLN A 149 4.31 -19.38 -9.68
N SER A 150 4.23 -18.88 -10.91
CA SER A 150 5.37 -18.26 -11.60
C SER A 150 5.49 -16.77 -11.23
N PHE A 151 5.82 -16.48 -9.97
CA PHE A 151 6.10 -15.10 -9.55
C PHE A 151 7.44 -14.64 -10.15
N SER A 152 7.40 -13.78 -11.17
CA SER A 152 8.63 -13.17 -11.68
C SER A 152 9.19 -12.17 -10.67
N ILE A 153 10.32 -12.51 -10.07
CA ILE A 153 11.12 -11.63 -9.21
C ILE A 153 12.33 -11.04 -9.97
N GLN A 154 12.28 -11.04 -11.31
CA GLN A 154 13.40 -10.57 -12.14
C GLN A 154 13.78 -9.12 -11.86
N TRP A 155 12.82 -8.27 -11.47
CA TRP A 155 13.10 -6.89 -11.10
C TRP A 155 14.03 -6.80 -9.87
N VAL A 156 13.90 -7.71 -8.89
CA VAL A 156 14.81 -7.82 -7.73
C VAL A 156 16.22 -8.13 -8.23
N TYR A 157 16.36 -9.12 -9.10
CA TYR A 157 17.66 -9.50 -9.66
C TYR A 157 18.27 -8.39 -10.51
N ASN A 158 17.47 -7.62 -11.24
CA ASN A 158 17.97 -6.48 -12.00
C ASN A 158 18.60 -5.42 -11.07
N ILE A 159 18.05 -5.19 -9.88
CA ILE A 159 18.63 -4.28 -8.88
C ILE A 159 19.91 -4.87 -8.28
N LEU A 160 19.86 -6.14 -7.84
CA LEU A 160 21.01 -6.82 -7.23
C LEU A 160 22.21 -6.93 -8.20
N GLU A 161 21.93 -7.13 -9.50
CA GLU A 161 22.92 -7.23 -10.58
C GLU A 161 23.26 -5.88 -11.23
N LYS A 162 22.74 -4.77 -10.70
CA LYS A 162 22.96 -3.39 -11.20
C LYS A 162 22.52 -3.16 -12.66
N LYS A 163 21.59 -3.97 -13.16
CA LYS A 163 20.97 -3.82 -14.48
C LYS A 163 19.86 -2.77 -14.49
N ALA A 164 19.29 -2.44 -13.34
CA ALA A 164 18.28 -1.40 -13.16
C ALA A 164 18.43 -0.72 -11.79
N GLU A 165 18.05 0.55 -11.70
CA GLU A 165 17.97 1.33 -10.45
C GLU A 165 19.28 1.40 -9.63
N ALA A 166 20.43 1.15 -10.27
CA ALA A 166 21.73 1.15 -9.60
C ALA A 166 22.09 2.52 -9.01
N ASP A 167 21.64 3.59 -9.67
CA ASP A 167 21.79 4.99 -9.25
C ASP A 167 20.94 5.34 -8.02
N ARG A 168 19.91 4.54 -7.72
CA ARG A 168 19.00 4.75 -6.58
C ARG A 168 19.46 4.04 -5.30
N ILE A 169 20.56 3.28 -5.35
CA ILE A 169 21.08 2.55 -4.20
C ILE A 169 21.57 3.52 -3.13
N VAL A 170 21.03 3.37 -1.92
CA VAL A 170 21.42 4.18 -0.74
C VAL A 170 22.58 3.53 0.00
N HIS A 171 22.58 2.21 0.09
CA HIS A 171 23.64 1.42 0.72
C HIS A 171 23.72 0.03 0.11
N GLU A 172 24.91 -0.56 0.13
CA GLU A 172 25.12 -1.93 -0.29
C GLU A 172 26.21 -2.58 0.56
N ASN A 173 25.88 -3.73 1.12
CA ASN A 173 26.85 -4.70 1.61
C ASN A 173 26.98 -5.79 0.55
N PRO A 174 28.11 -5.91 -0.16
CA PRO A 174 28.23 -6.78 -1.32
C PRO A 174 28.47 -8.26 -0.98
N ASP A 175 28.49 -8.65 0.30
CA ASP A 175 28.69 -10.04 0.69
C ASP A 175 27.58 -10.94 0.10
N PRO A 176 27.91 -12.03 -0.61
CA PRO A 176 26.92 -12.83 -1.31
C PRO A 176 25.96 -13.59 -0.37
N CYS A 177 26.33 -13.80 0.89
CA CYS A 177 25.57 -14.58 1.87
C CYS A 177 24.87 -13.68 2.92
N ASN A 178 25.58 -12.67 3.42
CA ASN A 178 25.18 -11.80 4.52
C ASN A 178 25.02 -10.33 4.12
N GLY A 179 25.13 -10.05 2.82
CA GLY A 179 24.97 -8.73 2.24
C GLY A 179 23.57 -8.47 1.69
N PHE A 180 23.33 -7.20 1.38
CA PHE A 180 22.05 -6.68 0.91
C PHE A 180 22.23 -5.35 0.19
N VAL A 181 21.22 -4.96 -0.59
CA VAL A 181 21.09 -3.65 -1.23
C VAL A 181 19.92 -2.91 -0.59
N LEU A 182 20.15 -1.67 -0.12
CA LEU A 182 19.12 -0.77 0.38
C LEU A 182 18.74 0.25 -0.70
N VAL A 183 17.46 0.28 -1.08
CA VAL A 183 16.93 1.17 -2.12
C VAL A 183 15.60 1.80 -1.68
N PRO A 184 15.27 3.02 -2.15
CA PRO A 184 13.94 3.59 -1.99
C PRO A 184 12.86 2.69 -2.60
N ASP A 185 11.75 2.47 -1.88
CA ASP A 185 10.60 1.74 -2.42
C ASP A 185 9.94 2.54 -3.55
N LEU A 186 9.35 1.85 -4.52
CA LEU A 186 8.61 2.46 -5.63
C LEU A 186 7.50 3.43 -5.17
N LYS A 187 6.92 3.19 -3.98
CA LYS A 187 5.84 3.99 -3.41
C LYS A 187 6.30 5.36 -2.90
N TRP A 188 7.59 5.55 -2.65
CA TRP A 188 8.12 6.79 -2.11
C TRP A 188 8.73 7.67 -3.20
N ASN A 189 8.20 8.88 -3.33
CA ASN A 189 8.66 9.86 -4.32
C ASN A 189 9.93 10.62 -3.87
N GLN A 190 10.38 10.45 -2.62
CA GLN A 190 11.54 11.11 -2.02
C GLN A 190 11.42 12.63 -1.84
N ASN A 191 10.21 13.19 -1.94
CA ASN A 191 10.00 14.63 -1.77
C ASN A 191 9.95 15.05 -0.30
N GLN A 192 9.56 14.15 0.59
CA GLN A 192 9.41 14.41 2.02
C GLN A 192 9.78 13.16 2.85
N LEU A 193 10.03 13.35 4.15
CA LEU A 193 10.55 12.28 5.03
C LEU A 193 9.43 11.60 5.85
N GLU A 194 8.27 12.24 5.94
CA GLU A 194 7.10 11.78 6.70
C GLU A 194 6.54 10.46 6.15
N ASP A 195 6.78 10.17 4.87
CA ASP A 195 6.45 8.92 4.20
C ASP A 195 7.69 8.15 3.71
N LEU A 196 8.87 8.40 4.33
CA LEU A 196 10.11 7.70 4.02
C LEU A 196 9.86 6.19 3.97
N TYR A 197 10.28 5.57 2.87
CA TYR A 197 10.12 4.14 2.63
C TYR A 197 11.30 3.61 1.81
N LEU A 198 12.12 2.75 2.44
CA LEU A 198 13.15 1.96 1.77
C LEU A 198 12.89 0.46 1.94
N ILE A 199 13.50 -0.33 1.07
CA ILE A 199 13.55 -1.78 1.15
C ILE A 199 15.00 -2.27 1.10
N ALA A 200 15.33 -3.23 1.95
CA ALA A 200 16.57 -3.98 1.90
C ALA A 200 16.33 -5.32 1.18
N LEU A 201 17.05 -5.56 0.08
CA LEU A 201 16.99 -6.76 -0.75
C LEU A 201 18.27 -7.58 -0.51
N ILE A 202 18.14 -8.81 -0.02
CA ILE A 202 19.31 -9.65 0.29
C ILE A 202 19.98 -10.19 -0.98
N HIS A 203 21.30 -10.43 -0.95
CA HIS A 203 22.01 -10.99 -2.11
C HIS A 203 21.75 -12.49 -2.34
N ARG A 204 21.72 -13.29 -1.26
CA ARG A 204 21.41 -14.73 -1.35
C ARG A 204 20.00 -14.94 -1.90
N ARG A 205 19.80 -16.03 -2.66
CA ARG A 205 18.58 -16.26 -3.46
C ARG A 205 17.69 -17.40 -2.95
N ASP A 206 18.10 -18.05 -1.87
CA ASP A 206 17.48 -19.26 -1.34
C ASP A 206 16.39 -18.98 -0.27
N VAL A 207 16.34 -17.76 0.27
CA VAL A 207 15.41 -17.35 1.33
C VAL A 207 14.18 -16.65 0.75
N LYS A 208 13.01 -17.28 0.83
CA LYS A 208 11.75 -16.77 0.25
C LYS A 208 10.97 -15.86 1.21
N SER A 209 10.97 -16.20 2.50
CA SER A 209 10.15 -15.55 3.53
C SER A 209 10.65 -15.88 4.94
N LEU A 210 9.92 -15.44 5.97
CA LEU A 210 10.17 -15.81 7.37
C LEU A 210 10.31 -17.32 7.60
N ARG A 211 9.58 -18.15 6.85
CA ARG A 211 9.59 -19.62 7.00
C ARG A 211 10.93 -20.26 6.66
N ASP A 212 11.77 -19.59 5.88
CA ASP A 212 13.11 -20.06 5.51
C ASP A 212 14.18 -19.58 6.50
N LEU A 213 13.86 -18.65 7.42
CA LEU A 213 14.82 -18.11 8.37
C LEU A 213 15.18 -19.12 9.47
N THR A 214 16.46 -19.14 9.81
CA THR A 214 17.09 -19.95 10.86
C THR A 214 18.21 -19.14 11.52
N ALA A 215 18.82 -19.67 12.58
CA ALA A 215 19.98 -19.03 13.22
C ALA A 215 21.17 -18.76 12.27
N GLU A 216 21.31 -19.50 11.16
CA GLU A 216 22.32 -19.25 10.12
C GLU A 216 22.21 -17.82 9.54
N HIS A 217 21.00 -17.28 9.51
CA HIS A 217 20.70 -16.00 8.89
C HIS A 217 20.90 -14.82 9.85
N LEU A 218 21.24 -15.05 11.13
CA LEU A 218 21.42 -13.98 12.11
C LEU A 218 22.46 -12.92 11.69
N PRO A 219 23.62 -13.25 11.08
CA PRO A 219 24.56 -12.24 10.60
C PRO A 219 23.94 -11.33 9.53
N LEU A 220 23.27 -11.90 8.52
CA LEU A 220 22.53 -11.16 7.50
C LEU A 220 21.50 -10.20 8.11
N LEU A 221 20.64 -10.70 9.01
CA LEU A 221 19.58 -9.90 9.63
C LEU A 221 20.14 -8.74 10.47
N ARG A 222 21.24 -8.97 11.20
CA ARG A 222 21.93 -7.93 11.97
C ARG A 222 22.58 -6.89 11.09
N ASN A 223 23.21 -7.31 9.98
CA ASN A 223 23.79 -6.39 8.99
C ASN A 223 22.71 -5.49 8.41
N ILE A 224 21.57 -6.05 7.99
CA ILE A 224 20.43 -5.27 7.49
C ILE A 224 19.98 -4.24 8.52
N LEU A 225 19.77 -4.67 9.78
CA LEU A 225 19.30 -3.79 10.84
C LEU A 225 20.28 -2.64 11.12
N GLN A 226 21.56 -2.96 11.34
CA GLN A 226 22.56 -2.01 11.78
C GLN A 226 22.98 -1.08 10.64
N GLU A 227 23.45 -1.65 9.53
CA GLU A 227 23.94 -0.88 8.39
C GLU A 227 22.80 -0.11 7.72
N GLY A 228 21.58 -0.66 7.71
CA GLY A 228 20.39 0.03 7.21
C GLY A 228 20.05 1.29 8.03
N LYS A 229 20.03 1.19 9.37
CA LYS A 229 19.83 2.34 10.27
C LYS A 229 20.92 3.40 10.06
N GLU A 230 22.19 2.99 9.98
CA GLU A 230 23.33 3.88 9.77
C GLU A 230 23.25 4.61 8.43
N ALA A 231 22.97 3.88 7.35
CA ALA A 231 22.82 4.44 6.01
C ALA A 231 21.69 5.46 5.93
N ILE A 232 20.53 5.16 6.52
CA ILE A 232 19.38 6.07 6.55
C ILE A 232 19.69 7.31 7.37
N THR A 233 20.32 7.15 8.54
CA THR A 233 20.73 8.28 9.39
C THR A 233 21.72 9.18 8.63
N LYS A 234 22.73 8.58 7.97
CA LYS A 234 23.74 9.32 7.21
C LYS A 234 23.16 10.05 6.00
N ARG A 235 22.23 9.43 5.28
CA ARG A 235 21.68 9.98 4.03
C ARG A 235 20.56 10.98 4.25
N PHE A 236 19.68 10.73 5.21
CA PHE A 236 18.43 11.47 5.39
C PHE A 236 18.30 12.16 6.75
N GLY A 237 19.25 11.96 7.68
CA GLY A 237 19.19 12.54 9.02
C GLY A 237 18.12 11.93 9.94
N VAL A 238 17.45 10.85 9.52
CA VAL A 238 16.41 10.18 10.30
C VAL A 238 17.05 9.17 11.23
N PRO A 239 16.94 9.32 12.57
CA PRO A 239 17.54 8.40 13.52
C PRO A 239 16.81 7.05 13.51
N GLY A 240 17.53 5.97 13.82
CA GLY A 240 16.97 4.61 13.84
C GLY A 240 15.76 4.44 14.78
N SER A 241 15.64 5.25 15.84
CA SER A 241 14.48 5.26 16.75
C SER A 241 13.20 5.84 16.14
N GLN A 242 13.30 6.52 15.00
CA GLN A 242 12.17 7.02 14.22
C GLN A 242 11.86 6.12 13.01
N LEU A 243 12.43 4.91 12.96
CA LEU A 243 12.16 3.94 11.90
C LEU A 243 11.37 2.75 12.44
N ARG A 244 10.38 2.32 11.66
CA ARG A 244 9.75 1.01 11.78
C ARG A 244 10.44 0.07 10.79
N ILE A 245 11.07 -0.99 11.29
CA ILE A 245 11.88 -1.91 10.48
C ILE A 245 11.31 -3.32 10.61
N TYR A 246 10.81 -3.89 9.51
CA TYR A 246 9.95 -5.07 9.56
C TYR A 246 9.94 -5.90 8.28
N LEU A 247 9.48 -7.14 8.39
CA LEU A 247 9.22 -8.06 7.28
C LEU A 247 7.72 -8.30 7.14
N HIS A 248 7.26 -8.61 5.93
CA HIS A 248 5.89 -9.05 5.71
C HIS A 248 5.76 -10.58 5.77
N TYR A 249 4.63 -11.04 6.30
CA TYR A 249 4.15 -12.41 6.14
C TYR A 249 2.62 -12.42 5.89
N GLN A 250 2.11 -12.92 4.76
CA GLN A 250 2.86 -13.32 3.56
C GLN A 250 3.53 -12.11 2.87
N PRO A 251 4.73 -12.29 2.28
CA PRO A 251 5.36 -11.24 1.50
C PRO A 251 4.65 -11.04 0.15
N SER A 252 4.81 -9.86 -0.45
CA SER A 252 4.25 -9.60 -1.80
C SER A 252 5.03 -10.30 -2.92
N TYR A 253 6.26 -10.73 -2.65
CA TYR A 253 7.10 -11.53 -3.54
C TYR A 253 8.05 -12.39 -2.70
N TYR A 254 8.40 -13.58 -3.20
CA TYR A 254 9.13 -14.59 -2.43
C TYR A 254 10.65 -14.52 -2.64
N HIS A 255 11.22 -13.38 -2.25
CA HIS A 255 12.65 -13.14 -2.04
C HIS A 255 12.73 -12.28 -0.79
N LEU A 256 13.44 -12.74 0.25
CA LEU A 256 13.43 -12.05 1.54
C LEU A 256 13.82 -10.58 1.40
N HIS A 257 13.00 -9.71 1.98
CA HIS A 257 13.23 -8.28 2.00
C HIS A 257 12.74 -7.69 3.32
N VAL A 258 13.36 -6.59 3.72
CA VAL A 258 13.02 -5.85 4.95
C VAL A 258 12.59 -4.44 4.57
N HIS A 259 11.48 -4.00 5.13
CA HIS A 259 10.95 -2.66 4.97
C HIS A 259 11.52 -1.73 6.04
N PHE A 260 11.89 -0.52 5.64
CA PHE A 260 12.27 0.58 6.52
C PHE A 260 11.31 1.73 6.24
N THR A 261 10.45 2.06 7.19
CA THR A 261 9.51 3.18 7.06
C THR A 261 9.68 4.18 8.18
N ALA A 262 9.37 5.45 7.92
CA ALA A 262 9.22 6.43 9.00
C ALA A 262 8.16 5.94 10.01
N LEU A 263 8.44 6.08 11.30
CA LEU A 263 7.57 5.56 12.36
C LEU A 263 6.18 6.24 12.35
N GLY A 264 6.13 7.53 12.03
CA GLY A 264 4.90 8.31 11.86
C GLY A 264 4.11 7.99 10.59
N TYR A 265 4.70 7.23 9.65
CA TYR A 265 4.02 6.85 8.42
C TYR A 265 3.13 5.64 8.65
N ASP A 266 1.84 5.79 8.32
CA ASP A 266 0.86 4.69 8.22
C ASP A 266 1.04 3.89 6.91
N ALA A 267 2.23 3.33 6.71
CA ALA A 267 2.56 2.59 5.50
C ALA A 267 1.64 1.36 5.29
N PRO A 268 1.30 1.00 4.04
CA PRO A 268 0.55 -0.23 3.78
C PRO A 268 1.30 -1.48 4.28
N GLY A 269 0.62 -2.33 5.05
CA GLY A 269 1.15 -3.62 5.52
C GLY A 269 1.86 -3.59 6.88
N ILE A 270 1.81 -2.47 7.61
CA ILE A 270 2.39 -2.36 8.98
C ILE A 270 1.55 -3.02 10.08
N SER A 271 0.37 -3.54 9.74
CA SER A 271 -0.54 -4.14 10.71
C SER A 271 0.03 -5.42 11.32
N ALA A 272 -0.38 -5.75 12.56
CA ALA A 272 0.15 -6.89 13.31
C ALA A 272 -0.09 -8.26 12.64
N GLU A 273 -1.14 -8.38 11.82
CA GLU A 273 -1.44 -9.56 11.02
C GLU A 273 -0.55 -9.69 9.76
N ARG A 274 0.46 -8.84 9.59
CA ARG A 274 1.38 -8.92 8.44
C ARG A 274 2.81 -8.54 8.77
N ALA A 275 3.01 -7.47 9.52
CA ALA A 275 4.34 -6.97 9.85
C ALA A 275 4.96 -7.72 11.03
N HIS A 276 6.22 -8.12 10.87
CA HIS A 276 7.06 -8.70 11.91
C HIS A 276 8.30 -7.82 12.07
N LEU A 277 8.47 -7.19 13.23
CA LEU A 277 9.64 -6.32 13.48
C LEU A 277 10.93 -7.12 13.34
N LEU A 278 11.93 -6.54 12.67
CA LEU A 278 13.19 -7.23 12.39
C LEU A 278 13.95 -7.57 13.69
N GLU A 279 13.90 -6.70 14.69
CA GLU A 279 14.50 -6.95 16.01
C GLU A 279 13.83 -8.16 16.70
N ASP A 280 12.50 -8.20 16.75
CA ASP A 280 11.78 -9.37 17.28
C ASP A 280 12.11 -10.66 16.50
N VAL A 281 12.31 -10.56 15.18
CA VAL A 281 12.68 -11.71 14.34
C VAL A 281 14.06 -12.24 14.71
N ILE A 282 15.01 -11.35 14.96
CA ILE A 282 16.36 -11.69 15.43
C ILE A 282 16.28 -12.34 16.82
N ASP A 283 15.54 -11.75 17.76
CA ASP A 283 15.40 -12.26 19.12
C ASP A 283 14.73 -13.64 19.14
N ASN A 284 13.70 -13.83 18.33
CA ASN A 284 13.04 -15.11 18.17
C ASN A 284 14.00 -16.22 17.70
N LEU A 285 14.88 -15.92 16.74
CA LEU A 285 15.89 -16.86 16.24
C LEU A 285 17.02 -17.13 17.24
N LEU A 286 17.31 -16.17 18.12
CA LEU A 286 18.25 -16.37 19.24
C LEU A 286 17.65 -17.27 20.32
N LEU A 287 16.34 -17.19 20.56
CA LEU A 287 15.63 -18.06 21.48
C LEU A 287 15.51 -19.49 20.94
N ASP A 288 15.22 -19.64 19.65
CA ASP A 288 15.13 -20.95 18.98
C ASP A 288 15.59 -20.84 17.52
N ALA A 289 16.65 -21.58 17.18
CA ALA A 289 17.26 -21.55 15.85
C ALA A 289 16.31 -21.94 14.71
N GLN A 290 15.19 -22.62 15.01
CA GLN A 290 14.15 -23.03 14.07
C GLN A 290 12.76 -22.48 14.44
N TYR A 291 12.73 -21.34 15.12
CA TYR A 291 11.50 -20.73 15.65
C TYR A 291 10.39 -20.61 14.59
N TYR A 292 10.73 -20.14 13.39
CA TYR A 292 9.77 -19.91 12.31
C TYR A 292 9.26 -21.18 11.63
N GLN A 293 9.91 -22.33 11.85
CA GLN A 293 9.43 -23.64 11.44
C GLN A 293 8.62 -24.34 12.55
N LYS A 294 8.58 -23.79 13.77
CA LYS A 294 7.85 -24.40 14.90
C LYS A 294 6.57 -23.66 15.25
N ARG A 295 6.57 -22.33 15.15
CA ARG A 295 5.38 -21.53 15.47
C ARG A 295 4.35 -21.53 14.34
N ALA A 296 3.09 -21.31 14.72
CA ALA A 296 2.09 -20.85 13.78
C ALA A 296 2.32 -19.36 13.44
N LEU A 297 2.07 -18.99 12.19
CA LEU A 297 2.08 -17.61 11.72
C LEU A 297 0.67 -17.21 11.31
N THR A 298 0.24 -16.05 11.78
CA THR A 298 -1.09 -15.52 11.49
C THR A 298 -0.96 -14.47 10.40
N PHE A 299 -1.76 -14.58 9.34
CA PHE A 299 -1.82 -13.57 8.29
C PHE A 299 -3.22 -13.42 7.70
N ALA A 300 -3.47 -12.27 7.08
CA ALA A 300 -4.71 -11.99 6.39
C ALA A 300 -4.64 -12.41 4.91
N LEU A 301 -5.72 -13.01 4.41
CA LEU A 301 -5.97 -13.23 2.99
C LEU A 301 -7.32 -12.67 2.58
N ARG A 302 -7.39 -12.05 1.41
CA ARG A 302 -8.66 -11.63 0.83
C ARG A 302 -9.42 -12.80 0.21
N ALA A 303 -10.74 -12.67 0.12
CA ALA A 303 -11.64 -13.65 -0.49
C ALA A 303 -11.28 -14.00 -1.95
N ASP A 304 -10.71 -13.05 -2.68
CA ASP A 304 -10.28 -13.21 -4.08
C ASP A 304 -8.89 -13.84 -4.23
N GLU A 305 -8.14 -14.04 -3.14
CA GLU A 305 -6.79 -14.59 -3.21
C GLU A 305 -6.81 -16.12 -3.39
N PRO A 306 -6.12 -16.66 -4.42
CA PRO A 306 -6.12 -18.11 -4.67
C PRO A 306 -5.57 -18.96 -3.53
N LEU A 307 -4.69 -18.40 -2.69
CA LEU A 307 -4.15 -19.09 -1.53
C LEU A 307 -5.24 -19.36 -0.48
N LEU A 308 -6.21 -18.45 -0.31
CA LEU A 308 -7.32 -18.68 0.64
C LEU A 308 -8.12 -19.90 0.25
N LYS A 309 -8.40 -20.04 -1.05
CA LYS A 309 -9.08 -21.22 -1.60
C LYS A 309 -8.33 -22.52 -1.28
N LYS A 310 -6.98 -22.50 -1.29
CA LYS A 310 -6.17 -23.68 -0.92
C LYS A 310 -6.32 -24.04 0.56
N PHE A 311 -6.41 -23.05 1.45
CA PHE A 311 -6.71 -23.31 2.86
C PHE A 311 -8.13 -23.83 3.09
N GLN A 312 -9.12 -23.32 2.35
CA GLN A 312 -10.50 -23.82 2.38
C GLN A 312 -10.60 -25.27 1.88
N GLU A 313 -9.96 -25.58 0.75
CA GLU A 313 -9.88 -26.96 0.20
C GLU A 313 -9.24 -27.94 1.20
N ALA A 314 -8.33 -27.46 2.04
CA ALA A 314 -7.69 -28.24 3.10
C ALA A 314 -8.45 -28.25 4.43
N GLY A 315 -9.64 -27.63 4.52
CA GLY A 315 -10.46 -27.58 5.73
C GLY A 315 -9.83 -26.77 6.87
N ARG A 316 -9.06 -25.72 6.57
CA ARG A 316 -8.38 -24.86 7.55
C ARG A 316 -9.08 -23.52 7.79
N VAL A 317 -10.16 -23.26 7.07
CA VAL A 317 -11.04 -22.07 7.15
C VAL A 317 -12.47 -22.54 7.09
#